data_AF-A0A960D141-F1
#
_entry.id   AF-A0A960D141-F1
#
_cell.length_a   1.000
_cell.length_b   1.000
_cell.length_c   1.000
_cell.angle_alpha   90.00
_cell.angle_beta   90.00
_cell.angle_gamma   90.00
#
_symmetry.space_group_name_H-M   'P 1'
#
loop_
_entity.id
_entity.type
_entity.pdbx_description
1 polymer ?
#
loop_
_entity_poly.entity_id
_entity_poly.type
_entity_poly.pdbx_seq_one_letter_code
_entity_poly.pdbx_strand_id
1 'polypeptide(L)' 'DTLNRLVEIGVGVSVDDFGTGFSCLSYLHRFPLQVLKIDRSFISRMETHMESLQIVRTIVVLARS' A
#
# COMPACT_ATOMS: atom_id res chain seq x y z
N ASP A 1 -18.28 -4.47 2.69
CA ASP A 1 -19.02 -5.08 3.82
C ASP A 1 -18.19 -6.02 4.69
N THR A 2 -17.61 -7.10 4.18
CA THR A 2 -16.87 -8.08 5.03
C THR A 2 -15.69 -7.47 5.79
N LEU A 3 -14.80 -6.74 5.09
CA LEU A 3 -13.63 -6.13 5.73
C LEU A 3 -14.02 -5.06 6.77
N ASN A 4 -15.07 -4.28 6.51
CA ASN A 4 -15.56 -3.29 7.47
C ASN A 4 -16.03 -3.97 8.77
N ARG A 5 -16.78 -5.07 8.66
CA ARG A 5 -17.23 -5.84 9.83
C ARG A 5 -16.08 -6.44 10.64
N LEU A 6 -14.99 -6.83 9.97
CA LEU A 6 -13.78 -7.30 10.66
C LEU A 6 -13.09 -6.15 11.42
N VAL A 7 -12.99 -4.98 10.79
CA VAL A 7 -12.44 -3.78 11.44
C VAL A 7 -13.29 -3.34 12.63
N GLU A 8 -14.62 -3.40 12.53
CA GLU A 8 -15.56 -3.06 13.61
C GLU A 8 -15.38 -3.93 14.87
N ILE A 9 -14.93 -5.18 14.73
CA ILE A 9 -14.63 -6.08 15.86
C ILE A 9 -13.16 -6.00 16.31
N GLY A 10 -12.39 -5.05 15.80
CA GLY A 10 -11.01 -4.79 16.19
C GLY A 10 -9.95 -5.59 15.41
N VAL A 11 -10.31 -6.26 14.31
CA VAL A 11 -9.34 -6.95 13.46
C VAL A 11 -8.65 -5.94 12.53
N GLY A 12 -7.31 -5.90 12.60
CA GLY A 12 -6.51 -5.12 11.67
C GLY A 12 -6.45 -5.76 10.28
N VAL A 13 -6.51 -4.91 9.24
CA VAL A 13 -6.43 -5.28 7.83
C VAL A 13 -5.18 -4.66 7.22
N SER A 14 -4.35 -5.52 6.63
CA SER A 14 -3.15 -5.13 5.89
C SER A 14 -3.20 -5.58 4.44
N VAL A 15 -2.66 -4.79 3.53
CA VAL A 15 -2.42 -5.19 2.13
C VAL A 15 -0.93 -5.42 1.89
N ASP A 16 -0.59 -6.51 1.18
CA ASP A 16 0.77 -6.89 0.83
C ASP A 16 1.12 -6.62 -0.64
N ASP A 17 2.41 -6.65 -0.96
CA ASP A 17 2.97 -6.52 -2.32
C ASP A 17 2.53 -5.26 -3.10
N PHE A 18 2.29 -4.16 -2.38
CA PHE A 18 1.80 -2.92 -2.99
C PHE A 18 2.85 -2.31 -3.93
N GLY A 19 2.42 -1.97 -5.15
CA GLY A 19 3.24 -1.34 -6.20
C GLY A 19 3.62 -2.25 -7.36
N THR A 20 3.37 -3.56 -7.30
CA THR A 20 3.79 -4.53 -8.33
C THR A 20 2.83 -4.64 -9.53
N GLY A 21 1.71 -3.91 -9.55
CA GLY A 21 0.71 -3.95 -10.61
C GLY A 21 0.00 -2.61 -10.88
N PHE A 22 -0.60 -2.49 -12.08
CA PHE A 22 -1.18 -1.26 -12.64
C PHE A 22 -2.40 -0.67 -11.89
N SER A 23 -2.89 -1.32 -10.83
CA SER A 23 -4.17 -0.96 -10.19
C SER A 23 -4.11 -0.81 -8.67
N CYS A 24 -2.92 -0.81 -8.04
CA CYS A 24 -2.81 -0.77 -6.58
C CYS A 24 -3.43 0.49 -5.95
N LEU A 25 -3.38 1.64 -6.66
CA LEU A 25 -3.80 2.93 -6.11
C LEU A 25 -5.32 3.07 -5.97
N SER A 26 -6.10 2.51 -6.89
CA SER A 26 -7.57 2.64 -6.86
C SER A 26 -8.23 1.82 -5.73
N TYR A 27 -7.50 0.85 -5.15
CA TYR A 27 -7.97 0.07 -4.00
C TYR A 27 -7.74 0.74 -2.66
N LEU A 28 -6.80 1.68 -2.59
CA LEU A 28 -6.39 2.33 -1.34
C LEU A 28 -7.56 3.08 -0.68
N HIS A 29 -8.40 3.73 -1.50
CA HIS A 29 -9.59 4.43 -1.01
C HIS A 29 -10.84 3.54 -0.85
N ARG A 30 -10.79 2.27 -1.30
CA ARG A 30 -11.98 1.39 -1.32
C ARG A 30 -12.06 0.46 -0.10
N PHE A 31 -10.96 0.23 0.60
CA PHE A 31 -10.88 -0.73 1.69
C PHE A 31 -10.46 -0.07 3.01
N PRO A 32 -10.96 -0.55 4.16
CA PRO A 32 -10.63 -0.01 5.48
C PRO A 32 -9.25 -0.52 5.95
N LEU A 33 -8.19 -0.21 5.19
CA LEU A 33 -6.83 -0.68 5.44
C LEU A 33 -6.17 0.16 6.56
N GLN A 34 -5.51 -0.50 7.51
CA GLN A 34 -4.68 0.17 8.52
C GLN A 34 -3.19 0.09 8.17
N VAL A 35 -2.79 -0.91 7.38
CA VAL A 35 -1.40 -1.15 7.01
C VAL A 35 -1.29 -1.40 5.51
N LEU A 36 -0.34 -0.72 4.88
CA LEU A 36 0.07 -0.94 3.51
C LEU A 36 1.54 -1.33 3.49
N LYS A 37 1.84 -2.51 2.94
CA LYS A 37 3.21 -3.01 2.78
C LYS A 37 3.67 -2.77 1.36
N ILE A 38 4.73 -1.97 1.21
CA ILE A 38 5.38 -1.73 -0.07
C ILE A 38 6.20 -2.98 -0.43
N ASP A 39 6.05 -3.44 -1.67
CA ASP A 39 6.77 -4.61 -2.14
C ASP A 39 8.30 -4.44 -2.01
N ARG A 40 8.96 -5.53 -1.61
CA ARG A 40 10.39 -5.57 -1.32
C ARG A 40 11.24 -5.19 -2.53
N SER A 41 10.77 -5.46 -3.76
CA SER A 41 11.54 -5.15 -4.96
C SER A 41 11.72 -3.65 -5.17
N PHE A 42 10.80 -2.80 -4.69
CA PHE A 42 10.97 -1.34 -4.70
C PHE A 42 11.94 -0.90 -3.61
N ILE A 43 11.78 -1.43 -2.40
CA ILE A 43 12.66 -1.11 -1.26
C ILE A 43 14.12 -1.48 -1.58
N SER A 44 14.34 -2.64 -2.19
CA SER A 44 15.69 -3.11 -2.52
C SER A 44 16.35 -2.32 -3.64
N ARG A 45 15.56 -1.62 -4.48
CA ARG A 45 16.06 -0.87 -5.64
C ARG A 45 16.08 0.65 -5.42
N MET A 46 15.39 1.17 -4.41
CA MET A 46 15.24 2.63 -4.23
C MET A 46 16.55 3.37 -3.91
N GLU A 47 17.57 2.68 -3.39
CA GLU A 47 18.88 3.29 -3.11
C GLU A 47 19.69 3.54 -4.38
N THR A 48 19.52 2.72 -5.42
CA THR A 48 20.30 2.76 -6.66
C THR A 48 19.49 3.22 -7.86
N HIS A 49 18.17 3.09 -7.83
CA HIS A 49 17.27 3.45 -8.92
C HIS A 49 16.29 4.55 -8.49
N MET A 50 16.46 5.74 -9.06
CA MET A 50 15.59 6.89 -8.79
C MET A 50 14.10 6.61 -9.06
N GLU A 51 13.79 5.81 -10.08
CA GLU A 51 12.41 5.43 -10.40
C GLU A 51 11.74 4.69 -9.22
N SER A 52 12.42 3.70 -8.65
CA SER A 52 11.91 2.97 -7.48
C SER A 52 11.70 3.89 -6.27
N LEU A 53 12.60 4.87 -6.06
CA LEU A 53 12.43 5.89 -5.02
C LEU A 53 11.20 6.76 -5.25
N GLN A 54 10.93 7.19 -6.50
CA GLN A 54 9.75 8.00 -6.80
C GLN A 54 8.46 7.20 -6.59
N ILE A 55 8.45 5.92 -6.93
CA ILE A 55 7.32 5.02 -6.68
C ILE A 55 7.06 4.91 -5.17
N VAL A 56 8.10 4.63 -4.37
CA VAL A 56 7.99 4.57 -2.90
C VAL A 56 7.43 5.89 -2.33
N ARG A 57 7.96 7.04 -2.76
CA ARG A 57 7.49 8.36 -2.31
C ARG A 57 6.02 8.59 -2.66
N THR A 58 5.63 8.25 -3.89
CA THR A 58 4.24 8.40 -4.35
C THR A 58 3.30 7.54 -3.51
N ILE A 59 3.66 6.29 -3.24
CA ILE A 59 2.87 5.39 -2.39
C ILE A 59 2.72 5.97 -0.98
N VAL A 60 3.79 6.49 -0.39
CA VAL A 60 3.74 7.11 0.96
C VAL A 60 2.84 8.35 0.99
N VAL A 61 2.87 9.19 -0.04
CA VAL A 61 1.98 10.36 -0.15
C VAL A 61 0.52 9.93 -0.25
N LEU A 62 0.23 8.94 -1.10
CA LEU A 62 -1.13 8.44 -1.30
C LEU A 62 -1.68 7.73 -0.06
N ALA A 63 -0.84 7.00 0.67
CA ALA A 63 -1.24 6.34 1.92
C ALA A 63 -1.58 7.32 3.06
N ARG A 64 -1.19 8.59 2.96
CA ARG A 64 -1.43 9.64 3.97
C ARG A 64 -2.55 10.61 3.58
N SER A 65 -3.08 10.50 2.37
CA SER A 65 -4.15 11.36 1.83
C SER A 65 -5.52 10.73 2.09
#